data_AF-A0A2V7TY25-F1
#
_entry.id   AF-A0A2V7TY25-F1
#
_cell.length_a   1.000
_cell.length_b   1.000
_cell.length_c   1.000
_cell.angle_alpha   90.00
_cell.angle_beta   90.00
_cell.angle_gamma   90.00
#
_symmetry.space_group_name_H-M   'P 1'
#
loop_
_entity.id
_entity.type
_entity.pdbx_description
1 polymer ?
#
loop_
_entity_poly.entity_id
_entity_poly.type
_entity_poly.pdbx_seq_one_letter_code
_entity_poly.pdbx_strand_id
1 'polypeptide(L)'
;MKVGAIRAAVVTAVVLVVSSARAAAPAAPSRGPATPPELVATYDALADAILGANKAERKLVIAILGATYGHAQSELARAGQALKANDAGAARAAIENLATAVGQIGTEGDNAVAGVRKRLLQGGHHANATGEAQGVFDEGYVVVTKVAKQAFLGASRTLAMLARSPKAEALEQEWKKVEAAWTKYIASAK
;
A
#
# COMPACT_ATOMS: atom_id res chain seq x y z
N MET A 1 88.62 9.19 60.96
CA MET A 1 89.90 9.60 60.34
C MET A 1 89.58 10.59 59.22
N LYS A 2 90.21 11.77 59.24
CA LYS A 2 90.17 12.78 58.16
C LYS A 2 91.17 12.38 57.08
N VAL A 3 90.75 12.32 55.81
CA VAL A 3 91.46 12.70 54.56
C VAL A 3 90.36 12.68 53.46
N GLY A 4 90.13 13.60 52.53
CA GLY A 4 90.90 14.72 51.99
C GLY A 4 91.10 14.53 50.47
N ALA A 5 90.30 15.25 49.65
CA ALA A 5 90.42 15.53 48.19
C ALA A 5 90.34 14.31 47.22
N ILE A 6 89.80 14.37 45.99
CA ILE A 6 90.14 15.26 44.86
C ILE A 6 88.94 15.41 43.89
N ARG A 7 88.89 16.59 43.26
CA ARG A 7 87.91 17.15 42.32
C ARG A 7 87.87 16.43 40.96
N ALA A 8 86.69 16.35 40.36
CA ALA A 8 86.48 16.52 38.92
C ALA A 8 85.05 17.01 38.67
N ALA A 9 84.92 18.27 38.24
CA ALA A 9 83.66 18.89 37.86
C ALA A 9 83.41 18.62 36.38
N VAL A 10 82.24 18.07 36.05
CA VAL A 10 81.73 18.02 34.68
C VAL A 10 80.53 18.95 34.63
N VAL A 11 80.69 20.08 33.94
CA VAL A 11 79.64 21.05 33.65
C VAL A 11 78.85 20.51 32.45
N THR A 12 77.61 20.08 32.68
CA THR A 12 76.68 19.73 31.60
C THR A 12 75.82 20.95 31.30
N ALA A 13 76.07 21.59 30.16
CA ALA A 13 75.26 22.68 29.65
C ALA A 13 73.91 22.13 29.14
N VAL A 14 72.82 22.52 29.80
CA VAL A 14 71.45 22.24 29.36
C VAL A 14 71.09 23.27 28.29
N VAL A 15 71.02 22.83 27.03
CA VAL A 15 70.45 23.62 25.93
C VAL A 15 68.93 23.51 26.02
N LEU A 16 68.28 24.61 26.39
CA LEU A 16 66.83 24.73 26.49
C LEU A 16 66.28 25.03 25.09
N VAL A 17 65.90 24.00 24.34
CA VAL A 17 65.20 24.15 23.05
C VAL A 17 63.74 24.47 23.36
N VAL A 18 63.36 25.75 23.22
CA VAL A 18 61.96 26.18 23.22
C VAL A 18 61.34 25.74 21.89
N SER A 19 60.77 24.54 21.88
CA SER A 19 59.94 24.07 20.77
C SER A 19 58.60 24.79 20.84
N SER A 20 58.40 25.79 19.99
CA SER A 20 57.10 26.43 19.76
C SER A 20 56.14 25.40 19.14
N ALA A 21 55.44 24.64 19.99
CA ALA A 21 54.36 23.76 19.57
C ALA A 21 53.22 24.60 18.99
N ARG A 22 53.20 24.76 17.67
CA ARG A 22 52.05 25.31 16.95
C ARG A 22 50.94 24.27 17.09
N ALA A 23 49.97 24.54 17.96
CA ALA A 23 48.77 23.71 18.06
C ALA A 23 48.15 23.62 16.66
N ALA A 24 48.20 22.43 16.06
CA ALA A 24 47.47 22.16 14.85
C ALA A 24 45.99 22.29 15.22
N ALA A 25 45.34 23.35 14.73
CA ALA A 25 43.89 23.44 14.79
C ALA A 25 43.33 22.15 14.14
N PRO A 26 42.32 21.49 14.74
CA PRO A 26 41.70 20.35 14.09
C PRO A 26 41.25 20.81 12.70
N ALA A 27 41.74 20.14 11.67
CA ALA A 27 41.28 20.37 10.32
C ALA A 27 39.75 20.23 10.34
N ALA A 28 39.03 21.30 9.99
CA ALA A 28 37.59 21.22 9.82
C ALA A 28 37.32 20.06 8.85
N PRO A 29 36.39 19.14 9.16
CA PRO A 29 36.08 18.06 8.24
C PRO A 29 35.78 18.68 6.89
N SER A 30 36.50 18.24 5.85
CA SER A 30 36.18 18.66 4.49
C SER A 30 34.72 18.28 4.27
N ARG A 31 33.86 19.28 4.02
CA ARG A 31 32.52 18.98 3.54
C ARG A 31 32.73 18.20 2.25
N GLY A 32 32.46 16.90 2.31
CA GLY A 32 32.45 16.06 1.11
C GLY A 32 31.55 16.70 0.05
N PRO A 33 31.73 16.36 -1.22
CA PRO A 33 30.89 16.92 -2.28
C PRO A 33 29.41 16.74 -1.91
N ALA A 34 28.72 17.86 -1.72
CA ALA A 34 27.29 17.87 -1.43
C ALA A 34 26.51 17.77 -2.74
N THR A 35 25.39 17.04 -2.74
CA THR A 35 24.48 17.01 -3.89
C THR A 35 24.00 18.44 -4.18
N PRO A 36 24.11 18.92 -5.43
CA PRO A 36 23.64 20.24 -5.79
C PRO A 36 22.16 20.46 -5.42
N PRO A 37 21.77 21.61 -4.84
CA PRO A 37 20.41 21.88 -4.37
C PRO A 37 19.33 21.70 -5.45
N GLU A 38 19.65 22.02 -6.71
CA GLU A 38 18.74 21.86 -7.84
C GLU A 38 18.42 20.39 -8.15
N LEU A 39 19.39 19.47 -7.95
CA LEU A 39 19.15 18.04 -8.12
C LEU A 39 18.32 17.49 -6.97
N VAL A 40 18.55 17.97 -5.74
CA VAL A 40 17.73 17.61 -4.58
C VAL A 40 16.29 18.09 -4.78
N ALA A 41 16.08 19.34 -5.20
CA ALA A 41 14.76 19.89 -5.48
C ALA A 41 14.04 19.12 -6.60
N THR A 42 14.76 18.73 -7.65
CA THR A 42 14.20 17.89 -8.72
C THR A 42 13.77 16.51 -8.21
N TYR A 43 14.58 15.90 -7.34
CA TYR A 43 14.28 14.61 -6.75
C TYR A 43 13.10 14.67 -5.76
N ASP A 44 12.99 15.75 -5.00
CA ASP A 44 11.86 16.03 -4.11
C ASP A 44 10.55 16.19 -4.88
N ALA A 45 10.56 16.96 -5.98
CA ALA A 45 9.41 17.10 -6.87
C ALA A 45 8.99 15.75 -7.50
N LEU A 46 9.96 14.89 -7.85
CA LEU A 46 9.68 13.53 -8.32
C LEU A 46 9.01 12.69 -7.23
N ALA A 47 9.48 12.77 -5.98
CA ALA A 47 8.87 12.08 -4.86
C ALA A 47 7.42 12.52 -4.64
N ASP A 48 7.14 13.82 -4.68
CA ASP A 48 5.79 14.36 -4.60
C ASP A 48 4.87 13.87 -5.73
N ALA A 49 5.39 13.81 -6.96
CA ALA A 49 4.63 13.27 -8.08
C ALA A 49 4.25 11.80 -7.88
N ILE A 50 5.18 10.96 -7.39
CA ILE A 50 4.94 9.55 -7.10
C ILE A 50 3.93 9.40 -5.96
N LEU A 51 4.14 10.09 -4.84
CA LEU A 51 3.23 10.04 -3.69
C LEU A 51 1.83 10.57 -4.04
N GLY A 52 1.76 11.60 -4.89
CA GLY A 52 0.52 12.12 -5.46
C GLY A 52 -0.21 11.09 -6.31
N ALA A 53 0.51 10.39 -7.20
CA ALA A 53 -0.04 9.31 -8.01
C ALA A 53 -0.60 8.17 -7.14
N ASN A 54 0.09 7.78 -6.06
CA ASN A 54 -0.38 6.74 -5.12
C ASN A 54 -1.72 7.12 -4.49
N LYS A 55 -1.86 8.38 -4.05
CA LYS A 55 -3.13 8.88 -3.49
C LYS A 55 -4.24 8.90 -4.54
N ALA A 56 -3.91 9.27 -5.77
CA ALA A 56 -4.86 9.31 -6.87
C ALA A 56 -5.35 7.90 -7.24
N GLU A 57 -4.45 6.92 -7.32
CA GLU A 57 -4.80 5.52 -7.58
C GLU A 57 -5.77 4.99 -6.53
N ARG A 58 -5.49 5.18 -5.22
CA ARG A 58 -6.39 4.74 -4.15
C ARG A 58 -7.80 5.31 -4.31
N LYS A 59 -7.93 6.61 -4.60
CA LYS A 59 -9.23 7.25 -4.84
C LYS A 59 -9.93 6.68 -6.07
N LEU A 60 -9.17 6.41 -7.14
CA LEU A 60 -9.71 5.81 -8.36
C LEU A 60 -10.22 4.38 -8.10
N VAL A 61 -9.47 3.54 -7.41
CA VAL A 61 -9.91 2.18 -7.05
C VAL A 61 -11.16 2.22 -6.17
N ILE A 62 -11.21 3.12 -5.18
CA ILE A 62 -12.43 3.32 -4.37
C ILE A 62 -13.62 3.72 -5.25
N ALA A 63 -13.41 4.58 -6.25
CA ALA A 63 -14.47 5.00 -7.18
C ALA A 63 -14.93 3.84 -8.08
N ILE A 64 -14.00 3.02 -8.59
CA ILE A 64 -14.30 1.79 -9.35
C ILE A 64 -15.14 0.86 -8.49
N LEU A 65 -14.70 0.56 -7.26
CA LEU A 65 -15.45 -0.28 -6.31
C LEU A 65 -16.84 0.29 -6.04
N GLY A 66 -16.95 1.61 -5.85
CA GLY A 66 -18.22 2.30 -5.64
C GLY A 66 -19.19 2.15 -6.82
N ALA A 67 -18.69 2.31 -8.04
CA ALA A 67 -19.47 2.10 -9.26
C ALA A 67 -19.92 0.63 -9.40
N THR A 68 -19.02 -0.32 -9.18
CA THR A 68 -19.33 -1.76 -9.22
C THR A 68 -20.37 -2.15 -8.18
N TYR A 69 -20.31 -1.58 -6.97
CA TYR A 69 -21.32 -1.79 -5.94
C TYR A 69 -22.69 -1.20 -6.32
N GLY A 70 -22.71 0.00 -6.92
CA GLY A 70 -23.95 0.58 -7.46
C GLY A 70 -24.57 -0.26 -8.58
N HIS A 71 -23.73 -0.87 -9.43
CA HIS A 71 -24.19 -1.84 -10.43
C HIS A 71 -24.76 -3.10 -9.78
N ALA A 72 -24.12 -3.65 -8.76
CA ALA A 72 -24.64 -4.78 -7.98
C ALA A 72 -26.01 -4.46 -7.37
N GLN A 73 -26.20 -3.28 -6.76
CA GLN A 73 -27.50 -2.86 -6.24
C GLN A 73 -28.59 -2.80 -7.33
N SER A 74 -28.22 -2.34 -8.52
CA SER A 74 -29.13 -2.28 -9.67
C SER A 74 -29.54 -3.69 -10.15
N GLU A 75 -28.60 -4.65 -10.17
CA GLU A 75 -28.89 -6.04 -10.50
C GLU A 75 -29.76 -6.73 -9.44
N LEU A 76 -29.54 -6.45 -8.15
CA LEU A 76 -30.41 -6.92 -7.08
C LEU A 76 -31.85 -6.44 -7.28
N ALA A 77 -32.03 -5.15 -7.59
CA ALA A 77 -33.35 -4.57 -7.84
C ALA A 77 -34.03 -5.24 -9.04
N ARG A 78 -33.29 -5.48 -10.14
CA ARG A 78 -33.79 -6.22 -11.31
C ARG A 78 -34.20 -7.65 -10.98
N ALA A 79 -33.36 -8.38 -10.23
CA ALA A 79 -33.67 -9.72 -9.78
C ALA A 79 -34.96 -9.75 -8.93
N GLY A 80 -35.12 -8.80 -8.00
CA GLY A 80 -36.32 -8.66 -7.19
C GLY A 80 -37.58 -8.36 -8.00
N GLN A 81 -37.49 -7.53 -9.03
CA GLN A 81 -38.60 -7.25 -9.94
C GLN A 81 -38.99 -8.49 -10.76
N ALA A 82 -38.01 -9.19 -11.33
CA ALA A 82 -38.24 -10.39 -12.11
C ALA A 82 -38.87 -11.52 -11.28
N LEU A 83 -38.41 -11.70 -10.03
CA LEU A 83 -39.00 -12.66 -9.09
C LEU A 83 -40.48 -12.36 -8.79
N LYS A 84 -40.84 -11.08 -8.57
CA LYS A 84 -42.24 -10.67 -8.36
C LYS A 84 -43.11 -10.90 -9.59
N ALA A 85 -42.53 -10.77 -10.79
CA ALA A 85 -43.20 -11.02 -12.05
C ALA A 85 -43.26 -12.52 -12.42
N ASN A 86 -42.69 -13.42 -11.60
CA ASN A 86 -42.50 -14.84 -11.92
C ASN A 86 -41.70 -15.08 -13.22
N ASP A 87 -40.81 -14.15 -13.59
CA ASP A 87 -39.92 -14.29 -14.73
C ASP A 87 -38.60 -14.94 -14.29
N ALA A 88 -38.56 -16.27 -14.36
CA ALA A 88 -37.41 -17.05 -13.95
C ALA A 88 -36.15 -16.78 -14.81
N GLY A 89 -36.32 -16.47 -16.09
CA GLY A 89 -35.21 -16.20 -17.01
C GLY A 89 -34.53 -14.88 -16.68
N ALA A 90 -35.32 -13.81 -16.53
CA ALA A 90 -34.81 -12.49 -16.13
C ALA A 90 -34.24 -12.50 -14.71
N ALA A 91 -34.88 -13.21 -13.78
CA ALA A 91 -34.37 -13.34 -12.40
C ALA A 91 -33.00 -14.01 -12.39
N ARG A 92 -32.84 -15.12 -13.13
CA ARG A 92 -31.55 -15.81 -13.26
C ARG A 92 -30.47 -14.90 -13.83
N ALA A 93 -30.74 -14.25 -14.96
CA ALA A 93 -29.78 -13.38 -15.63
C ALA A 93 -29.33 -12.22 -14.71
N ALA A 94 -30.28 -11.59 -13.99
CA ALA A 94 -29.96 -10.52 -13.05
C ALA A 94 -29.12 -11.01 -11.85
N ILE A 95 -29.37 -12.23 -11.35
CA ILE A 95 -28.57 -12.80 -10.26
C ILE A 95 -27.15 -13.18 -10.74
N GLU A 96 -26.98 -13.68 -11.98
CA GLU A 96 -25.67 -13.90 -12.60
C GLU A 96 -24.90 -12.57 -12.79
N ASN A 97 -25.63 -11.54 -13.25
CA ASN A 97 -25.37 -10.09 -13.15
C ASN A 97 -24.68 -9.69 -11.83
N LEU A 98 -25.48 -9.82 -10.78
CA LEU A 98 -25.14 -9.48 -9.41
C LEU A 98 -23.92 -10.27 -8.91
N ALA A 99 -23.88 -11.58 -9.15
CA ALA A 99 -22.77 -12.44 -8.74
C ALA A 99 -21.45 -11.97 -9.37
N THR A 100 -21.47 -11.59 -10.65
CA THR A 100 -20.32 -11.07 -11.37
C THR A 100 -19.84 -9.76 -10.77
N ALA A 101 -20.74 -8.80 -10.55
CA ALA A 101 -20.41 -7.51 -9.94
C ALA A 101 -19.80 -7.67 -8.53
N VAL A 102 -20.40 -8.53 -7.69
CA VAL A 102 -19.85 -8.83 -6.35
C VAL A 102 -18.47 -9.50 -6.44
N GLY A 103 -18.27 -10.39 -7.43
CA GLY A 103 -16.96 -10.98 -7.70
C GLY A 103 -15.91 -9.93 -8.05
N GLN A 104 -16.28 -8.97 -8.90
CA GLN A 104 -15.41 -7.86 -9.30
C GLN A 104 -15.07 -6.92 -8.13
N ILE A 105 -15.97 -6.71 -7.17
CA ILE A 105 -15.62 -5.99 -5.93
C ILE A 105 -14.48 -6.72 -5.21
N GLY A 106 -14.57 -8.05 -5.09
CA GLY A 106 -13.54 -8.87 -4.47
C GLY A 106 -12.20 -8.86 -5.20
N THR A 107 -12.15 -8.51 -6.49
CA THR A 107 -10.93 -8.47 -7.30
C THR A 107 -10.47 -7.06 -7.67
N GLU A 108 -11.08 -6.01 -7.10
CA GLU A 108 -10.84 -4.59 -7.41
C GLU A 108 -11.14 -4.18 -8.86
N GLY A 109 -12.08 -4.88 -9.49
CA GLY A 109 -12.48 -4.66 -10.86
C GLY A 109 -12.35 -5.92 -11.72
N ASP A 110 -12.47 -5.71 -13.02
CA ASP A 110 -12.40 -6.77 -14.03
C ASP A 110 -10.97 -7.04 -14.49
N ASN A 111 -10.85 -7.85 -15.56
CA ASN A 111 -9.56 -8.19 -16.16
C ASN A 111 -8.82 -6.98 -16.74
N ALA A 112 -9.53 -5.92 -17.18
CA ALA A 112 -8.89 -4.72 -17.70
C ALA A 112 -8.21 -3.96 -16.56
N VAL A 113 -8.88 -3.80 -15.41
CA VAL A 113 -8.29 -3.20 -14.20
C VAL A 113 -7.14 -4.05 -13.66
N ALA A 114 -7.28 -5.38 -13.67
CA ALA A 114 -6.20 -6.29 -13.28
C ALA A 114 -4.95 -6.14 -14.18
N GLY A 115 -5.13 -5.92 -15.48
CA GLY A 115 -4.05 -5.62 -16.41
C GLY A 115 -3.30 -4.34 -16.06
N VAL A 116 -4.02 -3.28 -15.69
CA VAL A 116 -3.42 -2.01 -15.23
C VAL A 116 -2.64 -2.20 -13.94
N ARG A 117 -3.22 -2.87 -12.93
CA ARG A 117 -2.53 -3.19 -11.66
C ARG A 117 -1.23 -3.96 -11.89
N LYS A 118 -1.23 -4.95 -12.78
CA LYS A 118 -0.03 -5.69 -13.15
C LYS A 118 1.06 -4.79 -13.75
N ARG A 119 0.68 -3.85 -14.62
CA ARG A 119 1.62 -2.88 -15.19
C ARG A 119 2.20 -1.94 -14.14
N LEU A 120 1.40 -1.51 -13.17
CA LEU A 120 1.87 -0.67 -12.06
C LEU A 120 2.91 -1.42 -11.20
N LEU A 121 2.64 -2.67 -10.85
CA LEU A 121 3.61 -3.53 -10.14
C LEU A 121 4.95 -3.66 -10.88
N GLN A 122 4.93 -3.83 -12.21
CA GLN A 122 6.15 -3.86 -13.02
C GLN A 122 6.99 -2.57 -12.89
N GLY A 123 6.35 -1.43 -12.63
CA GLY A 123 7.00 -0.16 -12.35
C GLY A 123 7.48 0.00 -10.90
N GLY A 124 7.36 -1.03 -10.05
CA GLY A 124 7.70 -0.98 -8.63
C GLY A 124 6.64 -0.28 -7.76
N HIS A 125 5.43 -0.07 -8.29
CA HIS A 125 4.36 0.60 -7.58
C HIS A 125 3.56 -0.39 -6.73
N HIS A 126 3.72 -0.30 -5.40
CA HIS A 126 3.03 -1.15 -4.42
C HIS A 126 2.24 -0.28 -3.43
N ALA A 127 0.94 -0.13 -3.66
CA ALA A 127 0.07 0.70 -2.83
C ALA A 127 0.02 0.26 -1.34
N ASN A 128 0.24 -1.03 -1.06
CA ASN A 128 0.25 -1.59 0.29
C ASN A 128 1.46 -2.53 0.52
N ALA A 129 2.67 -2.16 0.07
CA ALA A 129 3.87 -3.01 0.19
C ALA A 129 4.06 -3.65 1.59
N THR A 130 3.88 -2.87 2.66
CA THR A 130 3.95 -3.39 4.04
C THR A 130 2.84 -4.41 4.34
N GLY A 131 1.61 -4.12 3.93
CA GLY A 131 0.48 -5.02 4.12
C GLY A 131 0.57 -6.29 3.26
N GLU A 132 1.18 -6.21 2.08
CA GLU A 132 1.51 -7.37 1.24
C GLU A 132 2.52 -8.29 1.95
N ALA A 133 3.61 -7.72 2.49
CA ALA A 133 4.60 -8.47 3.27
C ALA A 133 4.01 -9.13 4.53
N GLN A 134 3.00 -8.50 5.13
CA GLN A 134 2.25 -9.04 6.27
C GLN A 134 1.14 -10.03 5.86
N GLY A 135 0.93 -10.25 4.55
CA GLY A 135 -0.11 -11.13 4.04
C GLY A 135 -1.54 -10.61 4.17
N VAL A 136 -1.73 -9.32 4.51
CA VAL A 136 -3.04 -8.66 4.62
C VAL A 136 -3.64 -8.41 3.25
N PHE A 137 -2.81 -8.06 2.27
CA PHE A 137 -3.20 -7.81 0.89
C PHE A 137 -2.61 -8.86 -0.05
N ASP A 138 -3.32 -9.12 -1.15
CA ASP A 138 -2.68 -9.73 -2.31
C ASP A 138 -1.82 -8.68 -3.02
N GLU A 139 -0.77 -9.13 -3.72
CA GLU A 139 0.13 -8.23 -4.43
C GLU A 139 -0.61 -7.34 -5.44
N GLY A 140 -0.35 -6.04 -5.36
CA GLY A 140 -0.94 -5.01 -6.21
C GLY A 140 -2.40 -4.69 -5.89
N TYR A 141 -2.96 -5.20 -4.80
CA TYR A 141 -4.27 -4.76 -4.32
C TYR A 141 -4.13 -3.47 -3.52
N VAL A 142 -5.09 -2.55 -3.71
CA VAL A 142 -5.00 -1.17 -3.22
C VAL A 142 -5.88 -0.94 -2.00
N VAL A 143 -7.06 -1.54 -1.96
CA VAL A 143 -8.13 -1.33 -0.96
C VAL A 143 -8.62 -2.66 -0.38
N VAL A 144 -8.83 -3.67 -1.23
CA VAL A 144 -9.43 -4.95 -0.85
C VAL A 144 -8.38 -5.85 -0.21
N THR A 145 -8.54 -6.13 1.09
CA THR A 145 -7.73 -7.10 1.82
C THR A 145 -8.06 -8.53 1.40
N LYS A 146 -7.20 -9.50 1.71
CA LYS A 146 -7.48 -10.92 1.47
C LYS A 146 -8.77 -11.39 2.15
N VAL A 147 -9.04 -10.90 3.36
CA VAL A 147 -10.27 -11.20 4.09
C VAL A 147 -11.50 -10.65 3.37
N ALA A 148 -11.44 -9.40 2.91
CA ALA A 148 -12.52 -8.78 2.15
C ALA A 148 -12.76 -9.53 0.82
N LYS A 149 -11.69 -9.83 0.09
CA LYS A 149 -11.72 -10.64 -1.13
C LYS A 149 -12.41 -11.99 -0.91
N GLN A 150 -12.03 -12.71 0.14
CA GLN A 150 -12.65 -13.99 0.47
C GLN A 150 -14.15 -13.85 0.75
N ALA A 151 -14.57 -12.81 1.47
CA ALA A 151 -15.98 -12.53 1.73
C ALA A 151 -16.76 -12.29 0.44
N PHE A 152 -16.28 -11.40 -0.43
CA PHE A 152 -16.96 -11.09 -1.69
C PHE A 152 -16.95 -12.24 -2.69
N LEU A 153 -15.82 -12.94 -2.86
CA LEU A 153 -15.75 -14.12 -3.72
C LEU A 153 -16.58 -15.29 -3.18
N GLY A 154 -16.73 -15.40 -1.86
CA GLY A 154 -17.66 -16.33 -1.23
C GLY A 154 -19.10 -16.01 -1.59
N ALA A 155 -19.52 -14.75 -1.37
CA ALA A 155 -20.86 -14.30 -1.69
C ALA A 155 -21.20 -14.39 -3.19
N SER A 156 -20.27 -13.99 -4.06
CA SER A 156 -20.38 -14.14 -5.52
C SER A 156 -20.68 -15.59 -5.93
N ARG A 157 -19.95 -16.56 -5.37
CA ARG A 157 -20.20 -17.99 -5.62
C ARG A 157 -21.58 -18.43 -5.13
N THR A 158 -22.00 -17.99 -3.94
CA THR A 158 -23.34 -18.29 -3.42
C THR A 158 -24.44 -17.73 -4.33
N LEU A 159 -24.30 -16.48 -4.76
CA LEU A 159 -25.23 -15.82 -5.70
C LEU A 159 -25.29 -16.57 -7.04
N ALA A 160 -24.15 -16.98 -7.59
CA ALA A 160 -24.11 -17.76 -8.82
C ALA A 160 -24.82 -19.13 -8.67
N MET A 161 -24.76 -19.76 -7.49
CA MET A 161 -25.56 -20.96 -7.21
C MET A 161 -27.05 -20.64 -7.08
N LEU A 162 -27.41 -19.55 -6.40
CA LEU A 162 -28.80 -19.09 -6.27
C LEU A 162 -29.46 -18.78 -7.62
N ALA A 163 -28.70 -18.32 -8.61
CA ALA A 163 -29.22 -18.08 -9.95
C ALA A 163 -29.84 -19.33 -10.61
N ARG A 164 -29.43 -20.54 -10.20
CA ARG A 164 -29.99 -21.81 -10.73
C ARG A 164 -31.39 -22.09 -10.23
N SER A 165 -31.74 -21.58 -9.05
CA SER A 165 -33.07 -21.68 -8.45
C SER A 165 -33.33 -20.41 -7.62
N PRO A 166 -33.70 -19.30 -8.29
CA PRO A 166 -33.85 -18.00 -7.65
C PRO A 166 -34.90 -18.02 -6.53
N LYS A 167 -34.52 -17.51 -5.35
CA LYS A 167 -35.43 -17.34 -4.19
C LYS A 167 -35.19 -15.98 -3.55
N ALA A 168 -36.25 -15.20 -3.39
CA ALA A 168 -36.16 -13.82 -2.89
C ALA A 168 -35.51 -13.74 -1.50
N GLU A 169 -35.93 -14.58 -0.56
CA GLU A 169 -35.41 -14.59 0.81
C GLU A 169 -33.92 -14.96 0.86
N ALA A 170 -33.50 -15.96 0.07
CA ALA A 170 -32.10 -16.37 0.02
C ALA A 170 -31.22 -15.30 -0.64
N LEU A 171 -31.75 -14.64 -1.68
CA LEU A 171 -31.08 -13.51 -2.33
C LEU A 171 -30.89 -12.34 -1.37
N GLU A 172 -31.92 -11.99 -0.59
CA GLU A 172 -31.83 -10.92 0.41
C GLU A 172 -30.85 -11.26 1.53
N GLN A 173 -30.88 -12.49 2.04
CA GLN A 173 -29.94 -12.96 3.07
C GLN A 173 -28.49 -12.89 2.59
N GLU A 174 -28.22 -13.30 1.36
CA GLU A 174 -26.88 -13.23 0.81
C GLU A 174 -26.45 -11.78 0.53
N TRP A 175 -27.36 -10.94 0.03
CA TRP A 175 -27.09 -9.52 -0.15
C TRP A 175 -26.71 -8.82 1.16
N LYS A 176 -27.41 -9.11 2.27
CA LYS A 176 -27.05 -8.58 3.60
C LYS A 176 -25.59 -8.88 4.00
N LYS A 177 -25.05 -10.04 3.60
CA LYS A 177 -23.63 -10.37 3.83
C LYS A 177 -22.71 -9.51 2.96
N VAL A 178 -23.09 -9.25 1.71
CA VAL A 178 -22.37 -8.34 0.81
C VAL A 178 -22.36 -6.92 1.40
N GLU A 179 -23.50 -6.41 1.86
CA GLU A 179 -23.62 -5.08 2.49
C GLU A 179 -22.76 -4.97 3.76
N ALA A 180 -22.78 -6.01 4.60
CA ALA A 180 -21.96 -6.06 5.80
C ALA A 180 -20.46 -6.07 5.46
N ALA A 181 -20.04 -6.85 4.47
CA ALA A 181 -18.66 -6.87 3.99
C ALA A 181 -18.25 -5.51 3.38
N TRP A 182 -19.11 -4.91 2.58
CA TRP A 182 -18.91 -3.58 2.00
C TRP A 182 -18.71 -2.51 3.07
N THR A 183 -19.62 -2.47 4.04
CA THR A 183 -19.57 -1.50 5.15
C THR A 183 -18.31 -1.68 5.98
N LYS A 184 -17.97 -2.93 6.31
CA LYS A 184 -16.83 -3.25 7.18
C LYS A 184 -15.48 -2.98 6.52
N TYR A 185 -15.33 -3.34 5.25
CA TYR A 185 -14.01 -3.39 4.61
C TYR A 185 -13.76 -2.28 3.57
N ILE A 186 -14.81 -1.72 2.96
CA ILE A 186 -14.66 -0.78 1.84
C ILE A 186 -15.13 0.62 2.21
N ALA A 187 -16.33 0.76 2.78
CA ALA A 187 -16.86 2.06 3.17
C ALA A 187 -16.03 2.73 4.27
N SER A 188 -15.43 1.93 5.17
CA SER A 188 -14.51 2.38 6.21
C SER A 188 -13.13 2.82 5.69
N ALA A 189 -12.80 2.49 4.44
CA ALA A 189 -11.53 2.82 3.80
C ALA A 189 -11.59 4.10 2.93
N LYS A 190 -12.77 4.76 2.87
CA LYS A 190 -12.98 6.06 2.22
C LYS A 190 -12.49 7.20 3.10
#